data_AF-A0A947BZG4-F1
#
_entry.id   AF-A0A947BZG4-F1
#
_cell.length_a   1.000
_cell.length_b   1.000
_cell.length_c   1.000
_cell.angle_alpha   90.00
_cell.angle_beta   90.00
_cell.angle_gamma   90.00
#
_symmetry.space_group_name_H-M   'P 1'
#
loop_
_entity.id
_entity.type
_entity.pdbx_description
1 polymer ?
#
loop_
_entity_poly.entity_id
_entity_poly.type
_entity_poly.pdbx_seq_one_letter_code
_entity_poly.pdbx_strand_id
1 'polypeptide(L)' 'DLCTPAELQAMKDRWAVVEALQEGLTYRAIHDRTGVSVTTIGRVARCLTDGAGGYRIALERLEE' A
#
# COMPACT_ATOMS: atom_id res chain seq x y z
N ASP A 1 -11.81 15.44 10.08
CA ASP A 1 -11.50 16.88 9.96
C ASP A 1 -10.37 17.23 9.00
N LEU A 2 -9.40 16.34 8.72
CA LEU A 2 -8.29 16.68 7.79
C LEU A 2 -8.49 16.16 6.36
N CYS A 3 -8.92 14.91 6.21
CA CYS A 3 -9.06 14.27 4.90
C CYS A 3 -10.51 14.25 4.45
N THR A 4 -10.71 14.45 3.16
CA THR A 4 -11.95 14.09 2.47
C THR A 4 -12.14 12.56 2.52
N PRO A 5 -13.39 12.07 2.34
CA PRO A 5 -13.64 10.63 2.25
C PRO A 5 -12.80 9.93 1.17
N ALA A 6 -12.57 10.59 0.03
CA ALA A 6 -11.77 10.05 -1.06
C ALA A 6 -10.27 9.94 -0.71
N GLU A 7 -9.72 10.94 -0.02
CA GLU A 7 -8.32 10.89 0.45
C GLU A 7 -8.12 9.81 1.52
N LEU A 8 -9.09 9.65 2.42
CA LEU A 8 -9.07 8.59 3.41
C LEU A 8 -9.12 7.21 2.74
N GLN A 9 -9.97 7.04 1.73
CA GLN A 9 -10.02 5.81 0.95
C GLN A 9 -8.68 5.56 0.23
N ALA A 10 -8.09 6.57 -0.40
CA ALA A 10 -6.80 6.43 -1.07
C ALA A 10 -5.66 6.04 -0.12
N MET A 11 -5.70 6.48 1.14
CA MET A 11 -4.74 6.02 2.17
C MET A 11 -4.95 4.55 2.53
N LYS A 12 -6.21 4.13 2.73
CA LYS A 12 -6.56 2.72 2.97
C LYS A 12 -6.14 1.81 1.82
N ASP A 13 -6.43 2.22 0.59
CA ASP A 13 -6.09 1.49 -0.63
C ASP A 13 -4.58 1.28 -0.74
N ARG A 14 -3.77 2.31 -0.46
CA ARG A 14 -2.31 2.19 -0.46
C ARG A 14 -1.81 1.25 0.63
N TRP A 15 -2.43 1.26 1.82
CA TRP A 15 -2.07 0.34 2.88
C TRP A 15 -2.39 -1.11 2.52
N ALA A 16 -3.57 -1.39 1.95
CA ALA A 16 -3.93 -2.72 1.47
C ALA A 16 -2.94 -3.25 0.40
N VAL A 17 -2.40 -2.36 -0.44
CA VAL A 17 -1.33 -2.72 -1.37
C VAL A 17 -0.04 -3.09 -0.64
N VAL A 18 0.34 -2.38 0.43
CA VAL A 18 1.56 -2.69 1.20
C VAL A 18 1.47 -4.09 1.82
N GLU A 19 0.35 -4.43 2.46
CA GLU A 19 0.11 -5.76 3.04
C GLU A 19 0.18 -6.84 1.95
N ALA A 20 -0.49 -6.62 0.82
CA ALA A 20 -0.50 -7.57 -0.29
C ALA A 20 0.90 -7.76 -0.95
N LEU A 21 1.72 -6.71 -0.98
CA LEU A 21 3.11 -6.81 -1.42
C LEU A 21 3.97 -7.60 -0.43
N GLN A 22 3.74 -7.44 0.88
CA GLN A 22 4.41 -8.23 1.91
C GLN A 22 4.04 -9.72 1.84
N GLU A 23 2.78 -10.03 1.49
CA GLU A 23 2.31 -11.40 1.18
C GLU A 23 2.95 -11.99 -0.11
N GLY A 24 3.73 -11.21 -0.87
CA GLY A 24 4.40 -11.65 -2.08
C GLY A 24 3.49 -11.73 -3.32
N LEU A 25 2.33 -11.07 -3.30
CA LEU A 25 1.40 -11.09 -4.41
C LEU A 25 1.91 -10.32 -5.64
N THR A 26 1.60 -10.82 -6.83
CA THR A 26 1.91 -10.12 -8.08
C THR A 26 1.05 -8.87 -8.24
N TYR A 27 1.52 -7.85 -8.97
CA TYR A 27 0.73 -6.61 -9.15
C TYR A 27 -0.65 -6.85 -9.77
N ARG A 28 -0.78 -7.86 -10.63
CA ARG A 28 -2.07 -8.26 -11.19
C ARG A 28 -3.00 -8.82 -10.12
N ALA A 29 -2.51 -9.73 -9.28
CA ALA A 29 -3.29 -10.27 -8.17
C ALA A 29 -3.69 -9.19 -7.16
N ILE A 30 -2.80 -8.23 -6.89
CA ILE A 30 -3.11 -7.08 -6.02
C ILE A 30 -4.20 -6.22 -6.66
N HIS A 31 -4.11 -5.92 -7.96
CA HIS A 31 -5.15 -5.19 -8.68
C HIS A 31 -6.50 -5.91 -8.61
N ASP A 32 -6.52 -7.20 -8.91
CA ASP A 32 -7.74 -8.02 -8.92
C ASP A 32 -8.38 -8.08 -7.51
N ARG A 33 -7.58 -8.11 -6.45
CA ARG A 33 -8.05 -8.14 -5.05
C ARG A 33 -8.50 -6.79 -4.51
N THR A 34 -7.79 -5.72 -4.85
CA THR A 34 -7.96 -4.40 -4.19
C THR A 34 -8.66 -3.37 -5.06
N GLY A 35 -8.77 -3.59 -6.37
CA GLY A 35 -9.23 -2.60 -7.34
C GLY A 35 -8.24 -1.46 -7.60
N VAL A 36 -7.10 -1.42 -6.90
CA VAL A 36 -6.11 -0.36 -7.03
C VAL A 36 -5.37 -0.48 -8.36
N SER A 37 -5.21 0.62 -9.10
CA SER A 37 -4.55 0.57 -10.41
C SER A 37 -3.09 0.11 -10.32
N VAL A 38 -2.63 -0.64 -11.33
CA VAL A 38 -1.25 -1.13 -11.41
C VAL A 38 -0.23 0.01 -11.32
N THR A 39 -0.54 1.19 -11.88
CA THR A 39 0.31 2.39 -11.75
C THR A 39 0.43 2.85 -10.29
N THR A 40 -0.65 2.80 -9.51
CA THR A 40 -0.60 3.13 -8.09
C THR A 40 0.14 2.05 -7.31
N ILE A 41 -0.09 0.78 -7.61
CA ILE A 41 0.64 -0.35 -7.00
C ILE A 41 2.14 -0.18 -7.21
N GLY A 42 2.58 0.11 -8.43
CA GLY A 42 4.00 0.34 -8.74
C GLY A 42 4.61 1.54 -7.99
N ARG A 43 3.82 2.60 -7.71
CA ARG A 43 4.27 3.72 -6.87
C ARG A 43 4.44 3.29 -5.41
N VAL A 44 3.48 2.54 -4.85
CA VAL A 44 3.56 2.02 -3.48
C VAL A 44 4.74 1.09 -3.32
N ALA A 45 4.92 0.14 -4.25
CA ALA A 45 6.05 -0.80 -4.23
C ALA A 45 7.40 -0.07 -4.22
N ARG A 46 7.57 0.95 -5.08
CA ARG A 46 8.77 1.78 -5.10
C ARG A 46 8.99 2.53 -3.77
N CYS A 47 7.92 3.07 -3.17
CA CYS A 47 8.03 3.71 -1.86
C CYS A 47 8.37 2.72 -0.73
N LEU A 48 7.94 1.46 -0.84
CA LEU A 48 8.23 0.41 0.11
C LEU A 48 9.70 -0.09 0.01
N THR A 49 10.27 -0.14 -1.20
CA THR A 49 11.65 -0.58 -1.42
C THR A 49 12.66 0.56 -1.27
N ASP A 50 12.41 1.68 -1.94
CA ASP A 50 13.39 2.76 -2.17
C ASP A 50 12.99 4.09 -1.47
N GLY A 51 11.86 4.10 -0.78
CA GLY A 51 11.38 5.29 -0.08
C GLY A 51 12.05 5.51 1.27
N ALA A 52 11.50 6.44 2.06
CA ALA A 52 12.03 6.80 3.39
C ALA A 52 11.82 5.72 4.48
N GLY A 53 11.44 4.49 4.12
CA GLY A 53 11.25 3.37 5.05
C GLY A 53 9.98 3.43 5.92
N GLY A 54 9.15 4.47 5.81
CA GLY A 54 7.98 4.66 6.68
C GLY A 54 6.97 3.50 6.67
N TYR A 55 6.70 2.90 5.51
CA TYR A 55 5.84 1.72 5.43
C TYR A 55 6.42 0.51 6.17
N ARG A 56 7.73 0.30 6.08
CA ARG A 56 8.41 -0.82 6.76
C ARG A 56 8.36 -0.67 8.27
N ILE A 57 8.66 0.52 8.78
CA ILE A 57 8.56 0.84 10.21
C ILE A 57 7.13 0.64 10.72
N ALA A 58 6.12 1.04 9.94
CA ALA A 58 4.73 0.84 10.31
C ALA A 58 4.34 -0.65 10.37
N LEU A 59 4.81 -1.46 9.42
CA LEU A 59 4.61 -2.92 9.42
C LEU A 59 5.27 -3.57 10.63
N GLU A 60 6.55 -3.27 10.89
CA GLU A 60 7.30 -3.80 12.04
C GLU A 60 6.56 -3.55 13.36
N ARG A 61 6.02 -2.34 13.54
CA ARG A 61 5.26 -1.96 14.76
C ARG A 61 3.90 -2.63 14.90
N LEU A 62 3.32 -3.15 13.81
CA LEU A 62 2.05 -3.87 13.85
C LEU A 62 2.23 -5.37 14.15
N GLU A 63 3.46 -5.88 13.98
CA GLU A 63 3.84 -7.26 14.29
C GLU A 63 4.37 -7.42 15.74
N GLU A 64 4.62 -6.31 16.44
CA GLU A 64 4.93 -6.24 17.89
C GLU A 64 3.68 -6.39 18.77
#